data_AF-A0A0P0Y8V6-F1
#
_entry.id   AF-A0A0P0Y8V6-F1
#
_cell.length_a   1.000
_cell.length_b   1.000
_cell.length_c   1.000
_cell.angle_alpha   90.00
_cell.angle_beta   90.00
_cell.angle_gamma   90.00
#
_symmetry.space_group_name_H-M   'P 1'
#
loop_
_entity.id
_entity.type
_entity.pdbx_description
1 polymer ?
#
loop_
_entity_poly.entity_id
_entity_poly.type
_entity_poly.pdbx_seq_one_letter_code
_entity_poly.pdbx_strand_id
1 'polypeptide(L)'
;MASASSSSHSSRKRRRPSIPLIKCPSCGVKQILELTATTEANRGRIFFTCPDHKDGSGCNFWYWEEAYIKFLKRSGFIYEAACAELLKEAKMKDGDELKKSSAQEFKKEPDVGHFKELEDMIFILTKMMVLLKLFLAGGVCLVGLLLCICIVLWFK
;
A
#
# COMPACT_ATOMS: atom_id res chain seq x y z
N MET A 1 14.84 9.08 53.71
CA MET A 1 14.53 7.92 52.86
C MET A 1 14.07 8.46 51.51
N ALA A 2 14.81 8.23 50.43
CA ALA A 2 14.49 8.78 49.11
C ALA A 2 13.43 7.90 48.43
N SER A 3 12.24 8.45 48.20
CA SER A 3 11.17 7.78 47.47
C SER A 3 11.50 7.70 45.98
N ALA A 4 11.77 6.49 45.50
CA ALA A 4 11.84 6.21 44.07
C ALA A 4 10.43 6.27 43.48
N SER A 5 10.11 7.36 42.78
CA SER A 5 8.91 7.48 41.97
C SER A 5 8.98 6.50 40.81
N SER A 6 8.27 5.38 40.93
CA SER A 6 8.08 4.43 39.83
C SER A 6 7.19 5.07 38.76
N SER A 7 7.80 5.48 37.65
CA SER A 7 7.09 5.90 36.46
C SER A 7 6.43 4.68 35.82
N SER A 8 5.12 4.51 36.05
CA SER A 8 4.32 3.52 35.34
C SER A 8 4.28 3.89 33.85
N HIS A 9 5.21 3.36 33.06
CA HIS A 9 5.11 3.34 31.62
C HIS A 9 3.97 2.39 31.23
N SER A 10 2.75 2.91 31.24
CA SER A 10 1.61 2.27 30.58
C SER A 10 1.93 2.21 29.09
N SER A 11 2.54 1.11 28.66
CA SER A 11 2.64 0.72 27.26
C SER A 11 1.23 0.76 26.69
N ARG A 12 0.88 1.82 25.94
CA ARG A 12 -0.43 1.93 25.29
C ARG A 12 -0.56 0.73 24.37
N LYS A 13 -1.30 -0.28 24.81
CA LYS A 13 -1.52 -1.51 24.06
C LYS A 13 -2.23 -1.12 22.77
N ARG A 14 -1.61 -1.43 21.64
CA ARG A 14 -2.19 -1.22 20.32
C ARG A 14 -3.54 -1.94 20.24
N ARG A 15 -4.55 -1.27 19.70
CA ARG A 15 -5.87 -1.85 19.41
C ARG A 15 -5.86 -2.68 18.13
N ARG A 16 -4.86 -2.50 17.25
CA ARG A 16 -4.69 -3.24 15.99
C ARG A 16 -3.27 -3.84 15.86
N PRO A 17 -2.90 -4.82 16.70
CA PRO A 17 -1.58 -5.41 16.67
C PRO A 17 -1.25 -6.13 15.35
N SER A 18 -2.28 -6.61 14.63
CA SER A 18 -2.17 -7.26 13.32
C SER A 18 -1.81 -6.30 12.18
N ILE A 19 -2.01 -4.98 12.37
CA ILE A 19 -1.67 -3.98 11.36
C ILE A 19 -0.20 -3.55 11.54
N PRO A 20 0.67 -3.68 10.53
CA PRO A 20 2.05 -3.23 10.60
C PRO A 20 2.20 -1.71 10.78
N LEU A 21 3.11 -1.29 11.67
CA LEU A 21 3.57 0.10 11.76
C LEU A 21 4.86 0.25 10.98
N ILE A 22 4.75 0.70 9.74
CA ILE A 22 5.92 0.88 8.85
C ILE A 22 6.68 2.17 9.18
N LYS A 23 7.88 2.31 8.60
CA LYS A 23 8.55 3.61 8.55
C LYS A 23 7.70 4.57 7.71
N CYS A 24 7.51 5.79 8.18
CA CYS A 24 6.75 6.82 7.52
C CYS A 24 7.30 7.02 6.10
N PRO A 25 6.51 6.76 5.05
CA PRO A 25 7.00 6.86 3.67
C PRO A 25 7.18 8.31 3.22
N SER A 26 6.51 9.28 3.87
CA SER A 26 6.63 10.69 3.53
C SER A 26 7.89 11.35 4.11
N CYS A 27 8.24 11.09 5.37
CA CYS A 27 9.47 11.65 5.95
C CYS A 27 10.66 10.69 5.90
N GLY A 28 10.42 9.39 5.77
CA GLY A 28 11.48 8.37 5.72
C GLY A 28 12.28 8.23 7.02
N VAL A 29 11.88 8.86 8.11
CA VAL A 29 12.66 8.90 9.38
C VAL A 29 11.94 8.14 10.49
N LYS A 30 10.68 8.47 10.76
CA LYS A 30 9.95 8.00 11.96
C LYS A 30 9.02 6.84 11.66
N GLN A 31 8.69 6.03 12.66
CA GLN A 31 7.70 4.97 12.55
C GLN A 31 6.27 5.54 12.67
N ILE A 32 5.33 5.04 11.86
CA ILE A 32 3.91 5.42 11.94
C ILE A 32 3.31 5.00 13.27
N LEU A 33 2.41 5.83 13.81
CA LEU A 33 1.70 5.56 15.06
C LEU A 33 0.25 5.18 14.80
N GLU A 34 -0.27 4.28 15.62
CA GLU A 34 -1.71 4.01 15.74
C GLU A 34 -2.28 4.89 16.84
N LEU A 35 -3.29 5.69 16.52
CA LEU A 35 -3.99 6.56 17.45
C LEU A 35 -5.50 6.34 17.37
N THR A 36 -6.20 6.69 18.44
CA THR A 36 -7.67 6.68 18.51
C THR A 36 -8.16 8.11 18.56
N ALA A 37 -9.05 8.47 17.63
CA ALA A 37 -9.64 9.79 17.56
C ALA A 37 -10.53 10.05 18.78
N THR A 38 -10.37 11.24 19.34
CA THR A 38 -11.10 11.72 20.52
C THR A 38 -12.10 12.82 20.19
N THR A 39 -12.11 13.30 18.93
CA THR A 39 -13.08 14.28 18.44
C THR A 39 -14.49 13.70 18.51
N GLU A 40 -15.47 14.53 18.82
CA GLU A 40 -16.86 14.10 19.04
C GLU A 40 -17.41 13.30 17.85
N ALA A 41 -17.22 13.80 16.63
CA ALA A 41 -17.70 13.17 15.42
C ALA A 41 -16.99 11.86 15.03
N ASN A 42 -15.80 11.57 15.58
CA ASN A 42 -15.00 10.39 15.20
C ASN A 42 -14.52 9.61 16.43
N ARG A 43 -15.22 9.75 17.57
CA ARG A 43 -14.76 9.19 18.84
C ARG A 43 -14.57 7.68 18.71
N GLY A 44 -13.40 7.19 19.12
CA GLY A 44 -13.09 5.75 19.07
C GLY A 44 -12.55 5.26 17.72
N ARG A 45 -12.65 6.06 16.65
CA ARG A 45 -12.13 5.67 15.33
C ARG A 45 -10.61 5.65 15.31
N ILE A 46 -10.01 4.64 14.67
CA ILE A 46 -8.56 4.46 14.62
C ILE A 46 -7.99 5.14 13.39
N PHE A 47 -6.87 5.85 13.56
CA PHE A 47 -6.10 6.44 12.48
C PHE A 47 -4.61 6.20 12.65
N PHE A 48 -3.89 6.28 11.54
CA PHE A 48 -2.45 6.09 11.45
C PHE A 48 -1.78 7.36 10.96
N THR A 49 -0.78 7.84 11.69
CA THR A 49 -0.14 9.13 11.40
C THR A 49 1.36 9.11 11.65
N CYS A 50 2.09 10.00 10.97
CA CYS A 50 3.47 10.30 11.33
C CYS A 50 3.52 10.99 12.71
N PRO A 51 4.50 10.69 13.58
CA PRO A 51 4.70 11.40 14.84
C PRO A 51 4.95 12.92 14.67
N ASP A 52 5.45 13.33 13.51
CA ASP A 52 5.70 14.74 13.18
C ASP A 52 4.48 15.45 12.56
N HIS A 53 3.33 14.80 12.54
CA HIS A 53 2.09 15.44 12.11
C HIS A 53 1.65 16.45 13.17
N LYS A 54 1.67 17.74 12.80
CA LYS A 54 1.11 18.84 13.60
C LYS A 54 0.14 19.62 12.73
N ASP A 55 -0.91 20.18 13.32
CA ASP A 55 -1.98 20.90 12.60
C ASP A 55 -1.41 22.00 11.68
N GLY A 56 -1.23 21.68 10.39
CA GLY A 56 -0.68 22.58 9.38
C GLY A 56 0.85 22.68 9.29
N SER A 57 1.63 21.92 10.08
CA SER A 57 3.09 21.90 9.98
C SER A 57 3.68 20.50 10.18
N GLY A 58 4.82 20.23 9.54
CA GLY A 58 5.49 18.94 9.63
C GLY A 58 5.02 17.91 8.61
N CYS A 59 5.00 16.63 8.99
CA CYS A 59 4.74 15.54 8.05
C CYS A 59 3.24 15.28 7.90
N ASN A 60 2.74 15.36 6.67
CA ASN A 60 1.30 15.21 6.37
C ASN A 60 0.85 13.76 6.17
N PHE A 61 1.66 12.75 6.52
CA PHE A 61 1.23 11.36 6.42
C PHE A 61 0.16 11.06 7.49
N TRP A 62 -1.08 10.87 7.03
CA TRP A 62 -2.23 10.60 7.89
C TRP A 62 -3.29 9.80 7.11
N TYR A 63 -3.83 8.75 7.72
CA TYR A 63 -4.89 7.91 7.13
C TYR A 63 -5.82 7.34 8.20
N TRP A 64 -7.12 7.24 7.90
CA TRP A 64 -8.02 6.35 8.63
C TRP A 64 -7.60 4.89 8.47
N GLU A 65 -7.98 4.04 9.43
CA GLU A 65 -7.65 2.61 9.47
C GLU A 65 -7.85 1.90 8.12
N GLU A 66 -9.01 2.06 7.49
CA GLU A 66 -9.31 1.36 6.23
C GLU A 66 -8.41 1.81 5.09
N ALA A 67 -8.15 3.13 5.03
CA ALA A 67 -7.31 3.72 4.00
C ALA A 67 -5.83 3.36 4.21
N TYR A 68 -5.38 3.23 5.46
CA TYR A 68 -4.03 2.78 5.78
C TYR A 68 -3.83 1.31 5.41
N ILE A 69 -4.81 0.43 5.66
CA ILE A 69 -4.75 -0.98 5.22
C ILE A 69 -4.64 -1.06 3.70
N LYS A 70 -5.48 -0.30 2.97
CA LYS A 70 -5.41 -0.21 1.50
C LYS A 70 -4.04 0.31 1.03
N PHE A 71 -3.49 1.32 1.71
CA PHE A 71 -2.15 1.83 1.44
C PHE A 71 -1.08 0.74 1.62
N LEU A 72 -1.10 0.00 2.73
CA LEU A 72 -0.15 -1.08 2.99
C LEU A 72 -0.18 -2.15 1.90
N LYS A 73 -1.39 -2.52 1.43
CA LYS A 73 -1.56 -3.46 0.32
C LYS A 73 -0.92 -2.91 -0.96
N ARG A 74 -1.27 -1.68 -1.35
CA ARG A 74 -0.74 -1.05 -2.56
C ARG A 74 0.79 -0.89 -2.53
N SER A 75 1.36 -0.66 -1.35
CA SER A 75 2.81 -0.54 -1.16
C SER A 75 3.52 -1.88 -0.94
N GLY A 76 2.82 -3.02 -1.00
CA GLY A 76 3.42 -4.36 -0.87
C GLY A 76 3.82 -4.77 0.54
N PHE A 77 3.34 -4.07 1.58
CA PHE A 77 3.61 -4.42 2.98
C PHE A 77 2.71 -5.54 3.51
N ILE A 78 1.54 -5.74 2.89
CA ILE A 78 0.63 -6.85 3.19
C ILE A 78 0.11 -7.46 1.90
N TYR A 79 -0.21 -8.75 1.93
CA TYR A 79 -0.79 -9.48 0.81
C TYR A 79 -2.32 -9.32 0.74
N GLU A 80 -2.92 -9.68 -0.39
CA GLU A 80 -4.36 -9.49 -0.66
C GLU A 80 -5.26 -10.11 0.42
N ALA A 81 -5.00 -11.35 0.82
CA ALA A 81 -5.82 -12.03 1.83
C ALA A 81 -5.71 -11.38 3.22
N ALA A 82 -4.53 -10.91 3.64
CA ALA A 82 -4.38 -10.13 4.88
C ALA A 82 -5.13 -8.79 4.80
N CYS A 83 -5.07 -8.10 3.66
CA CYS A 83 -5.85 -6.87 3.44
C CYS A 83 -7.36 -7.12 3.63
N ALA A 84 -7.88 -8.22 3.06
CA ALA A 84 -9.29 -8.56 3.17
C ALA A 84 -9.73 -8.88 4.61
N GLU A 85 -8.90 -9.58 5.39
CA GLU A 85 -9.16 -9.89 6.80
C GLU A 85 -9.15 -8.62 7.66
N LEU A 86 -8.10 -7.80 7.54
CA LEU A 86 -7.98 -6.54 8.29
C LEU A 86 -9.13 -5.57 7.99
N LEU A 87 -9.58 -5.46 6.74
CA LEU A 87 -10.73 -4.63 6.39
C LEU A 87 -12.06 -5.17 6.94
N LYS A 88 -12.21 -6.49 7.08
CA LYS A 88 -13.39 -7.07 7.76
C LYS A 88 -13.39 -6.72 9.25
N GLU A 89 -12.24 -6.84 9.91
CA GLU A 89 -12.08 -6.46 11.32
C GLU A 89 -12.37 -4.96 11.56
N ALA A 90 -11.86 -4.08 10.69
CA ALA A 90 -12.09 -2.65 10.77
C ALA A 90 -13.59 -2.31 10.69
N LYS A 91 -14.31 -2.94 9.75
CA LYS A 91 -15.76 -2.72 9.56
C LYS A 91 -16.63 -3.27 10.69
N MET A 92 -16.25 -4.40 11.30
CA MET A 92 -17.05 -5.02 12.36
C MET A 92 -17.21 -4.12 13.59
N LYS A 93 -16.25 -3.23 13.90
CA LYS A 93 -16.30 -2.40 15.12
C LYS A 93 -17.15 -1.14 14.99
N ASP A 94 -17.49 -0.70 13.79
CA ASP A 94 -18.38 0.45 13.60
C ASP A 94 -19.85 0.10 13.96
N GLY A 95 -20.19 -1.20 13.95
CA GLY A 95 -21.56 -1.68 14.11
C GLY A 95 -22.09 -1.85 15.54
N ASP A 96 -21.26 -1.75 16.58
CA ASP A 96 -21.70 -2.01 17.97
C ASP A 96 -22.26 -0.75 18.69
N GLU A 97 -22.03 0.47 18.16
CA GLU A 97 -22.50 1.71 18.82
C GLU A 97 -23.77 2.36 18.24
N LEU A 98 -24.35 1.92 17.11
CA LEU A 98 -25.57 2.58 16.61
C LEU A 98 -26.56 1.66 15.87
N LYS A 99 -27.41 0.98 16.65
CA LYS A 99 -28.66 0.39 16.17
C LYS A 99 -29.79 1.42 16.22
N LYS A 100 -29.78 2.48 15.39
CA LYS A 100 -31.01 3.16 14.96
C LYS A 100 -30.80 4.09 13.75
N SER A 101 -31.75 3.98 12.84
CA SER A 101 -32.13 4.85 11.71
C SER A 101 -31.30 4.81 10.43
N SER A 102 -32.05 4.39 9.40
CA SER A 102 -32.01 4.79 7.99
C SER A 102 -30.84 4.30 7.15
N ALA A 103 -31.17 3.29 6.35
CA ALA A 103 -30.66 3.09 5.01
C ALA A 103 -30.50 4.45 4.30
N GLN A 104 -29.26 4.92 4.22
CA GLN A 104 -28.85 5.88 3.21
C GLN A 104 -27.62 5.30 2.52
N GLU A 105 -27.93 4.64 1.42
CA GLU A 105 -27.03 4.25 0.37
C GLU A 105 -26.40 5.53 -0.23
N PHE A 106 -25.15 5.82 0.11
CA PHE A 106 -24.41 6.98 -0.40
C PHE A 106 -22.90 6.73 -0.20
N LYS A 107 -22.00 6.78 -1.18
CA LYS A 107 -22.07 6.91 -2.63
C LYS A 107 -20.74 6.33 -3.14
N LYS A 108 -20.82 5.48 -4.16
CA LYS A 108 -19.77 4.96 -5.08
C LYS A 108 -18.29 5.21 -4.71
N GLU A 109 -17.54 4.12 -4.62
CA GLU A 109 -16.08 4.11 -4.80
C GLU A 109 -15.68 4.92 -6.06
N PRO A 110 -14.58 5.68 -6.00
CA PRO A 110 -13.95 6.16 -7.22
C PRO A 110 -13.38 4.95 -7.98
N ASP A 111 -13.96 4.73 -9.14
CA ASP A 111 -13.53 3.91 -10.28
C ASP A 111 -12.16 3.22 -10.12
N VAL A 112 -12.17 2.01 -9.55
CA VAL A 112 -11.02 1.10 -9.47
C VAL A 112 -10.80 0.37 -10.82
N GLY A 113 -11.68 0.56 -11.81
CA GLY A 113 -11.56 -0.04 -13.13
C GLY A 113 -10.37 0.53 -13.92
N HIS A 114 -10.24 1.86 -13.92
CA HIS A 114 -9.23 2.52 -14.73
C HIS A 114 -7.78 2.23 -14.28
N PHE A 115 -7.55 2.01 -12.99
CA PHE A 115 -6.19 1.72 -12.48
C PHE A 115 -5.75 0.29 -12.78
N LYS A 116 -6.68 -0.67 -12.76
CA LYS A 116 -6.41 -2.05 -13.21
C LYS A 116 -6.08 -2.10 -14.69
N GLU A 117 -6.81 -1.36 -15.51
CA GLU A 117 -6.49 -1.23 -16.94
C GLU A 117 -5.09 -0.66 -17.16
N LEU A 118 -4.66 0.31 -16.36
CA LEU A 118 -3.31 0.87 -16.47
C LEU A 118 -2.22 -0.10 -15.99
N GLU A 119 -2.44 -0.83 -14.89
CA GLU A 119 -1.49 -1.85 -14.41
C GLU A 119 -1.38 -3.03 -15.39
N ASP A 120 -2.51 -3.52 -15.92
CA ASP A 120 -2.55 -4.54 -16.95
C ASP A 120 -1.90 -4.04 -18.26
N MET A 121 -2.14 -2.77 -18.63
CA MET A 121 -1.50 -2.17 -19.80
C MET A 121 0.01 -2.04 -19.62
N ILE A 122 0.50 -1.66 -18.43
CA ILE A 122 1.95 -1.61 -18.12
C ILE A 122 2.56 -3.01 -18.20
N PHE A 123 1.86 -4.03 -17.68
CA PHE A 123 2.31 -5.41 -17.76
C PHE A 123 2.37 -5.92 -19.21
N ILE A 124 1.36 -5.61 -20.02
CA ILE A 124 1.31 -5.92 -21.45
C ILE A 124 2.44 -5.20 -22.19
N LEU A 125 2.62 -3.90 -21.98
CA LEU A 125 3.72 -3.10 -22.56
C LEU A 125 5.08 -3.70 -22.24
N THR A 126 5.30 -4.12 -20.98
CA THR A 126 6.55 -4.74 -20.55
C THR A 126 6.79 -6.06 -21.28
N LYS A 127 5.77 -6.91 -21.42
CA LYS A 127 5.86 -8.16 -22.19
C LYS A 127 6.13 -7.93 -23.67
N MET A 128 5.44 -6.97 -24.29
CA MET A 128 5.64 -6.62 -25.70
C MET A 128 7.05 -6.08 -25.95
N MET A 129 7.60 -5.28 -25.02
CA MET A 129 8.97 -4.80 -25.11
C MET A 129 10.01 -5.92 -25.04
N VAL A 130 9.79 -6.95 -24.20
CA VAL A 130 10.66 -8.14 -24.13
C VAL A 130 10.59 -8.95 -25.42
N LEU A 131 9.39 -9.19 -25.96
CA LEU A 131 9.22 -9.88 -27.23
C LEU A 131 9.91 -9.16 -28.38
N LEU A 132 9.77 -7.83 -28.46
CA LEU A 132 10.46 -7.02 -29.48
C LEU A 132 11.99 -7.15 -29.39
N LYS A 133 12.55 -7.14 -28.17
CA LYS A 133 13.98 -7.36 -27.96
C LYS A 133 14.43 -8.75 -28.44
N LEU A 134 13.64 -9.79 -28.20
CA LEU A 134 13.93 -11.15 -28.67
C LEU A 134 13.89 -11.24 -30.20
N PHE A 135 12.92 -10.61 -30.85
CA PHE A 135 12.85 -10.56 -32.31
C PHE A 135 14.05 -9.84 -32.93
N LEU A 136 14.46 -8.71 -32.37
CA LEU A 136 15.65 -7.98 -32.84
C LEU A 136 16.92 -8.80 -32.65
N ALA A 137 17.11 -9.41 -31.47
CA ALA A 137 18.26 -10.28 -31.22
C ALA A 137 18.28 -11.49 -32.19
N GLY A 138 17.14 -12.16 -32.36
CA GLY A 138 16.99 -13.27 -33.30
C GLY A 138 17.25 -12.86 -34.76
N GLY A 139 16.77 -11.68 -35.16
CA GLY A 139 17.04 -11.12 -36.49
C GLY A 139 18.52 -10.84 -36.72
N VAL A 140 19.22 -10.24 -35.75
CA VAL A 140 20.67 -10.00 -35.83
C VAL A 140 21.44 -11.32 -35.91
N CYS A 141 21.07 -12.32 -35.11
CA CYS A 141 21.66 -13.65 -35.17
C CYS A 141 21.45 -14.31 -36.53
N LEU A 142 20.24 -14.23 -37.11
CA LEU A 142 19.92 -14.82 -38.41
C LEU A 142 20.72 -14.16 -39.54
N VAL A 143 20.80 -12.83 -39.56
CA VAL A 143 21.61 -12.08 -40.54
C VAL A 143 23.08 -12.44 -40.41
N GLY A 144 23.60 -12.53 -39.18
CA GLY A 144 24.97 -12.98 -38.93
C GLY A 144 25.24 -14.38 -39.48
N LEU A 145 24.32 -15.32 -39.25
CA LEU A 145 24.40 -16.70 -39.75
C LEU A 145 24.40 -16.75 -41.28
N LEU A 146 23.50 -16.00 -41.93
CA LEU A 146 23.44 -15.91 -43.38
C LEU A 146 24.72 -15.31 -43.97
N LEU A 147 25.27 -14.25 -43.36
CA LEU A 147 26.54 -13.66 -43.78
C LEU A 147 27.69 -14.67 -43.65
N CYS A 148 27.77 -15.41 -42.54
CA CYS A 148 28.77 -16.47 -42.38
C CYS A 148 28.64 -17.55 -43.47
N ILE A 149 27.42 -18.00 -43.79
CA ILE A 149 27.18 -18.98 -44.86
C ILE A 149 27.64 -18.42 -46.21
N CYS A 150 27.28 -17.17 -46.54
CA CYS A 150 27.70 -16.53 -47.79
C CYS A 150 29.22 -16.43 -47.91
N ILE A 151 29.92 -16.08 -46.83
CA ILE A 151 31.39 -16.00 -46.81
C ILE A 151 32.00 -17.38 -47.08
N VAL A 152 31.51 -18.44 -46.41
CA VAL A 152 32.00 -19.81 -46.62
C VAL A 152 31.79 -20.28 -48.06
N LEU A 153 30.64 -19.95 -48.65
CA LEU A 153 30.34 -20.28 -50.05
C LEU A 153 31.21 -19.48 -51.04
N TRP A 154 31.63 -18.26 -50.69
CA TRP A 154 32.50 -17.43 -51.52
C TRP A 154 33.94 -17.92 -51.57
N PHE A 155 34.42 -18.56 -50.51
CA PHE A 155 35.78 -19.11 -50.40
C PHE A 155 35.91 -20.57 -50.85
N LYS A 156 34.84 -21.19 -51.35
CA LYS A 156 34.82 -22.57 -51.83
C LYS A 156 34.73 -22.62 -53.35
#